data_AF-A0A6I1EN89-F1
#
_entry.id   AF-A0A6I1EN89-F1
#
_cell.length_a   1.000
_cell.length_b   1.000
_cell.length_c   1.000
_cell.angle_alpha   90.00
_cell.angle_beta   90.00
_cell.angle_gamma   90.00
#
_symmetry.space_group_name_H-M   'P 1'
#
loop_
_entity.id
_entity.type
_entity.pdbx_description
1 polymer ?
#
loop_
_entity_poly.entity_id
_entity_poly.type
_entity_poly.pdbx_seq_one_letter_code
_entity_poly.pdbx_strand_id
1 'polypeptide(L)'
;MFRDYLNGEISWPQYCGPDVASLRERLNLTQEALAALLKVSPKTVFRWEAEAETIQPNYCIALCMLDKLGEGVFTLMDEHQKHFTLEAAPERQSPPAGG
;
A
#
# COMPACT_ATOMS: atom_id res chain seq x y z
N MET A 1 12.89 1.77 -14.41
CA MET A 1 11.79 2.16 -13.51
C MET A 1 11.04 3.42 -13.97
N PHE A 2 11.63 4.62 -13.93
CA PHE A 2 10.92 5.85 -14.36
C PHE A 2 10.67 5.91 -15.89
N ARG A 3 11.56 5.32 -16.69
CA ARG A 3 11.37 5.16 -18.15
C ARG A 3 10.21 4.23 -18.47
N ASP A 4 10.18 3.08 -17.82
CA ASP A 4 9.14 2.04 -18.00
C ASP A 4 7.76 2.55 -17.51
N TYR A 5 7.74 3.45 -16.52
CA TYR A 5 6.56 4.23 -16.11
C TYR A 5 6.01 5.09 -17.26
N LEU A 6 6.86 5.85 -17.95
CA LEU A 6 6.45 6.70 -19.08
C LEU A 6 6.02 5.87 -20.30
N ASN A 7 6.55 4.65 -20.43
CA ASN A 7 6.27 3.75 -21.55
C ASN A 7 5.05 2.85 -21.33
N GLY A 8 4.41 2.88 -20.15
CA GLY A 8 3.24 2.04 -19.85
C GLY A 8 3.54 0.54 -19.72
N GLU A 9 4.81 0.16 -19.60
CA GLU A 9 5.24 -1.25 -19.47
C GLU A 9 5.04 -1.79 -18.04
N ILE A 10 4.76 -0.90 -17.08
CA ILE A 10 4.41 -1.26 -15.71
C ILE A 10 2.89 -1.18 -15.55
N SER A 11 2.25 -2.33 -15.31
CA SER A 11 0.86 -2.38 -14.84
C SER A 11 0.82 -1.93 -13.39
N TRP A 12 0.46 -0.67 -13.18
CA TRP A 12 0.27 -0.14 -11.83
C TRP A 12 -1.04 -0.65 -11.23
N PRO A 13 -1.04 -0.93 -9.91
CA PRO A 13 -2.27 -1.26 -9.22
C PRO A 13 -3.24 -0.09 -9.37
N GLN A 14 -4.48 -0.40 -9.76
CA GLN A 14 -5.55 0.56 -9.83
C GLN A 14 -6.44 0.37 -8.62
N TYR A 15 -6.83 1.47 -7.99
CA TYR A 15 -7.80 1.50 -6.91
C TYR A 15 -8.98 2.35 -7.36
N CYS A 16 -10.19 1.92 -7.01
CA CYS A 16 -11.40 2.73 -7.10
C CYS A 16 -11.95 3.01 -5.69
N GLY A 17 -12.95 3.88 -5.58
CA GLY A 17 -13.55 4.29 -4.30
C GLY A 17 -13.87 3.14 -3.34
N PRO A 18 -14.59 2.10 -3.80
CA PRO A 18 -14.86 0.90 -2.98
C PRO A 18 -13.61 0.18 -2.46
N ASP A 19 -12.52 0.14 -3.25
CA ASP A 19 -11.27 -0.48 -2.82
C ASP A 19 -10.62 0.34 -1.70
N VAL A 20 -10.67 1.68 -1.81
CA VAL A 20 -10.17 2.60 -0.77
C VAL A 20 -10.94 2.41 0.53
N ALA A 21 -12.27 2.39 0.47
CA ALA A 21 -13.11 2.19 1.65
C ALA A 21 -12.83 0.82 2.31
N SER A 22 -12.74 -0.24 1.50
CA SER A 22 -12.47 -1.59 2.00
C SER A 22 -11.08 -1.71 2.65
N LEU A 23 -10.06 -1.09 2.05
CA LEU A 23 -8.71 -1.05 2.62
C LEU A 23 -8.70 -0.26 3.94
N ARG A 24 -9.34 0.91 3.95
CA ARG A 24 -9.45 1.77 5.14
C ARG A 24 -10.10 1.02 6.30
N GLU A 25 -11.21 0.35 6.06
CA GLU A 25 -11.94 -0.42 7.07
C GLU A 25 -11.15 -1.63 7.57
N ARG A 26 -10.46 -2.35 6.67
CA ARG A 26 -9.59 -3.47 7.05
C ARG A 26 -8.41 -3.02 7.92
N LEU A 27 -7.90 -1.81 7.72
CA LEU A 27 -6.86 -1.20 8.55
C LEU A 27 -7.42 -0.47 9.78
N ASN A 28 -8.73 -0.55 10.02
CA ASN A 28 -9.44 0.12 11.11
C ASN A 28 -9.18 1.65 11.17
N LEU A 29 -9.16 2.29 10.00
CA LEU A 29 -8.91 3.72 9.84
C LEU A 29 -10.22 4.51 9.64
N THR A 30 -10.25 5.74 10.12
CA THR A 30 -11.25 6.74 9.68
C THR A 30 -10.81 7.39 8.38
N GLN A 31 -11.70 8.12 7.70
CA GLN A 31 -11.34 8.85 6.48
C GLN A 31 -10.27 9.92 6.77
N GLU A 32 -10.32 10.55 7.95
CA GLU A 32 -9.33 11.51 8.42
C GLU A 32 -7.96 10.86 8.66
N ALA A 33 -7.95 9.66 9.26
CA ALA A 33 -6.71 8.94 9.51
C ALA A 33 -6.04 8.51 8.19
N LEU A 34 -6.80 7.99 7.24
CA LEU A 34 -6.28 7.67 5.91
C LEU A 34 -5.79 8.93 5.17
N ALA A 35 -6.52 10.03 5.26
CA ALA A 35 -6.11 11.30 4.68
C ALA A 35 -4.78 11.81 5.27
N ALA A 36 -4.59 11.67 6.58
CA ALA A 36 -3.36 12.03 7.26
C ALA A 36 -2.16 11.17 6.82
N LEU A 37 -2.37 9.86 6.60
CA LEU A 37 -1.35 8.95 6.07
C LEU A 37 -0.95 9.34 4.64
N LEU A 38 -1.93 9.61 3.79
CA LEU A 38 -1.73 9.95 2.38
C LEU A 38 -1.37 11.43 2.15
N LYS A 39 -1.33 12.25 3.21
CA LYS A 39 -1.09 13.70 3.16
C LYS A 39 -2.05 14.44 2.22
N VAL A 40 -3.32 14.07 2.26
CA VAL A 40 -4.41 14.73 1.53
C VAL A 40 -5.46 15.27 2.49
N SER A 41 -6.48 15.97 1.97
CA SER A 41 -7.61 16.40 2.79
C SER A 41 -8.58 15.23 3.05
N PRO A 42 -9.29 15.18 4.19
CA PRO A 42 -10.36 14.20 4.40
C PRO A 42 -11.43 14.24 3.31
N LYS A 43 -11.70 15.44 2.76
CA LYS A 43 -12.61 15.64 1.63
C LYS A 43 -12.14 14.90 0.37
N THR A 44 -10.83 14.82 0.14
CA THR A 44 -10.27 14.05 -0.99
C THR A 44 -10.59 12.56 -0.84
N VAL A 45 -10.41 12.00 0.36
CA VAL A 45 -10.77 10.60 0.63
C VAL A 45 -12.27 10.37 0.47
N PHE A 46 -13.10 11.27 0.99
CA PHE A 46 -14.55 11.21 0.79
C PHE A 46 -14.93 11.17 -0.70
N ARG A 47 -14.32 12.02 -1.54
CA ARG A 47 -14.60 12.05 -2.97
C ARG A 47 -14.18 10.78 -3.70
N TRP A 48 -13.05 10.20 -3.33
CA TRP A 48 -12.66 8.89 -3.85
C TRP A 48 -13.70 7.83 -3.49
N GLU A 49 -14.07 7.73 -2.22
CA GLU A 49 -14.99 6.69 -1.73
C GLU A 49 -16.43 6.86 -2.24
N ALA A 50 -16.95 8.10 -2.31
CA ALA A 50 -18.37 8.38 -2.55
C ALA A 50 -18.68 9.03 -3.91
N GLU A 51 -17.80 9.86 -4.45
CA GLU A 51 -18.04 10.61 -5.69
C GLU A 51 -17.40 9.95 -6.93
N ALA A 52 -16.79 8.77 -6.77
CA ALA A 52 -16.08 8.02 -7.81
C ALA A 52 -15.03 8.88 -8.55
N GLU A 53 -14.40 9.82 -7.84
CA GLU A 53 -13.33 10.64 -8.40
C GLU A 53 -12.11 9.77 -8.72
N THR A 54 -11.51 10.01 -9.89
CA THR A 54 -10.30 9.28 -10.33
C THR A 54 -9.16 9.50 -9.34
N ILE A 55 -8.61 8.40 -8.84
CA ILE A 55 -7.46 8.40 -7.95
C ILE A 55 -6.19 8.56 -8.80
N GLN A 56 -5.34 9.51 -8.42
CA GLN A 56 -4.11 9.77 -9.14
C GLN A 56 -3.08 8.64 -8.91
N PRO A 57 -2.23 8.30 -9.89
CA PRO A 57 -1.35 7.13 -9.81
C PRO A 57 -0.44 7.06 -8.58
N ASN A 58 0.06 8.21 -8.10
CA ASN A 58 0.88 8.29 -6.90
C ASN A 58 0.13 7.81 -5.64
N TYR A 59 -1.17 8.09 -5.54
CA TYR A 59 -1.98 7.59 -4.43
C TYR A 59 -2.32 6.11 -4.60
N CYS A 60 -2.53 5.63 -5.83
CA CYS A 60 -2.68 4.20 -6.08
C CYS A 60 -1.43 3.40 -5.64
N ILE A 61 -0.24 3.95 -5.85
CA ILE A 61 1.01 3.35 -5.37
C ILE A 61 1.05 3.34 -3.83
N ALA A 62 0.68 4.44 -3.17
CA ALA A 62 0.63 4.51 -1.72
C ALA A 62 -0.40 3.53 -1.12
N LEU A 63 -1.60 3.46 -1.70
CA LEU A 63 -2.64 2.51 -1.32
C LEU A 63 -2.16 1.05 -1.51
N CYS A 64 -1.44 0.76 -2.59
CA CYS A 64 -0.81 -0.55 -2.78
C CYS A 64 0.18 -0.89 -1.67
N MET A 65 1.01 0.06 -1.24
CA MET A 65 1.93 -0.18 -0.12
C MET A 65 1.16 -0.48 1.18
N LEU A 66 0.12 0.30 1.48
CA LEU A 66 -0.75 0.06 2.64
C LEU A 66 -1.40 -1.33 2.58
N ASP A 67 -1.89 -1.74 1.41
CA ASP A 67 -2.53 -3.03 1.20
C ASP A 67 -1.56 -4.21 1.37
N LYS A 68 -0.34 -4.09 0.82
CA LYS A 68 0.68 -5.15 0.90
C LYS A 68 1.30 -5.30 2.28
N LEU A 69 1.50 -4.19 2.99
CA LEU A 69 2.12 -4.19 4.32
C LEU A 69 1.11 -4.43 5.44
N GLY A 70 -0.18 -4.14 5.19
CA GLY A 70 -1.23 -4.26 6.20
C GLY A 70 -0.93 -3.40 7.43
N GLU A 71 -1.28 -3.90 8.61
CA GLU A 71 -0.99 -3.23 9.90
C GLU A 71 0.52 -3.03 10.16
N GLY A 72 1.38 -3.85 9.55
CA GLY A 72 2.84 -3.73 9.67
C GLY A 72 3.37 -2.39 9.16
N VAL A 73 2.61 -1.68 8.32
CA VAL A 73 2.98 -0.32 7.88
C VAL A 73 3.07 0.65 9.06
N PHE A 74 2.23 0.49 10.09
CA PHE A 74 2.27 1.37 11.26
C PHE A 74 3.52 1.13 12.11
N THR A 75 3.98 -0.12 12.17
CA THR A 75 5.28 -0.47 12.78
C THR A 75 6.44 0.15 12.00
N LEU A 76 6.37 0.14 10.66
CA LEU A 76 7.40 0.77 9.82
C LEU A 76 7.41 2.30 9.94
N MET A 77 6.26 2.92 10.22
CA MET A 77 6.12 4.35 10.40
C MET A 77 6.45 4.82 11.82
N ASP A 78 6.69 3.91 12.76
CA ASP A 78 7.09 4.25 14.12
C ASP A 78 8.54 4.78 14.12
N GLU A 79 8.68 6.10 14.30
CA GLU A 79 9.97 6.80 14.33
C GLU A 79 10.90 6.34 15.46
N HIS A 80 10.37 5.61 16.45
CA HIS A 80 11.15 4.99 17.51
C HIS A 80 11.85 3.70 17.06
N GLN A 81 11.39 3.07 15.96
CA GLN A 81 12.04 1.91 15.34
C GLN A 81 12.94 2.35 14.17
N LYS A 82 14.24 2.52 14.46
CA LYS A 82 15.21 3.06 13.49
C LYS A 82 15.93 2.01 12.63
N HIS A 83 15.75 0.72 12.93
CA HIS A 83 16.54 -0.36 12.33
C HIS A 83 15.65 -1.53 11.93
N PHE A 84 15.52 -1.75 10.62
CA PHE A 84 14.88 -2.92 10.04
C PHE A 84 15.95 -3.80 9.40
N THR A 85 15.93 -5.10 9.70
CA THR A 85 16.82 -6.08 9.06
C THR A 85 16.02 -6.80 7.99
N LEU A 86 16.53 -6.80 6.76
CA LEU A 86 15.95 -7.61 5.69
C LEU A 86 16.29 -9.07 5.99
N GLU A 87 15.33 -9.81 6.54
CA GLU A 87 15.50 -11.25 6.71
C GLU A 87 15.48 -11.91 5.33
N ALA A 88 16.59 -12.58 4.98
CA ALA A 88 16.60 -13.45 3.82
C ALA A 88 15.57 -14.55 4.04
N ALA A 89 14.71 -14.79 3.04
CA ALA A 89 13.74 -15.88 3.10
C ALA A 89 14.46 -17.19 3.49
N PRO A 90 13.90 -18.02 4.38
CA PRO A 90 14.54 -19.28 4.75
C PRO A 90 14.76 -20.09 3.48
N GLU A 91 16.01 -20.49 3.22
CA GLU A 91 16.33 -21.39 2.13
C GLU A 91 15.41 -22.59 2.23
N ARG A 92 14.58 -22.82 1.20
CA ARG A 92 13.79 -24.04 1.11
C ARG A 92 14.78 -25.19 1.10
N GLN A 93 14.91 -25.89 2.24
CA GLN A 93 15.67 -27.11 2.33
C GLN A 93 15.16 -28.05 1.24
N SER A 94 16.00 -28.30 0.24
CA SER A 94 15.71 -29.30 -0.78
C SER A 94 15.68 -30.67 -0.07
N PRO A 95 14.70 -31.53 -0.36
CA PRO A 95 14.65 -32.85 0.25
C PRO A 95 15.93 -33.61 -0.12
N PRO A 96 16.47 -34.45 0.79
CA PRO A 96 17.69 -35.19 0.53
C PRO A 96 17.50 -36.06 -0.71
N ALA A 97 18.44 -35.97 -1.66
CA ALA A 97 18.51 -36.88 -2.77
C ALA A 97 18.69 -38.31 -2.20
N GLY A 98 17.65 -39.13 -2.38
CA GLY A 98 17.67 -40.54 -1.96
C GLY A 98 18.85 -41.26 -2.60
N GLY A 99 19.60 -41.98 -1.76
CA GLY A 99 20.65 -42.91 -2.16
C GLY A 99 20.13 -44.30 -2.51
#